data_AF-A0A2E5YJU0-F1
#
_entry.id   AF-A0A2E5YJU0-F1
#
_cell.length_a   1.000
_cell.length_b   1.000
_cell.length_c   1.000
_cell.angle_alpha   90.00
_cell.angle_beta   90.00
_cell.angle_gamma   90.00
#
_symmetry.space_group_name_H-M   'P 1'
#
loop_
_entity.id
_entity.type
_entity.pdbx_description
1 polymer ?
#
loop_
_entity_poly.entity_id
_entity_poly.type
_entity_poly.pdbx_seq_one_letter_code
_entity_poly.pdbx_strand_id
1 'polypeptide(L)'
;MQRPIEMLVENEILAGILIDCDRNPGGSTEANWARCANFYFIHLNGWEYTYYQYRDEAIPVELWRGADDYYEGMVSATPGYARVWEEMSSAFDGPFRSYAEGHVSVNSRYRKAAAVGAAATP
;
A
#
# COMPACT_ATOMS: atom_id res chain seq x y z
N MET A 1 14.07 -0.02 4.71
CA MET A 1 13.11 -0.91 4.02
C MET A 1 12.57 -1.99 4.95
N GLN A 2 13.40 -2.77 5.65
CA GLN A 2 12.93 -3.98 6.36
C GLN A 2 12.30 -3.72 7.75
N ARG A 3 12.70 -2.65 8.46
CA ARG A 3 12.26 -2.42 9.85
C ARG A 3 10.74 -2.41 10.07
N PRO A 4 9.91 -1.80 9.20
CA PRO A 4 8.45 -1.90 9.33
C PRO A 4 7.95 -3.35 9.27
N ILE A 5 8.50 -4.16 8.36
CA ILE A 5 8.13 -5.57 8.20
C ILE A 5 8.57 -6.37 9.44
N GLU A 6 9.76 -6.10 9.98
CA GLU A 6 10.20 -6.70 11.25
C GLU A 6 9.24 -6.39 12.40
N MET A 7 8.77 -5.13 12.50
CA MET A 7 7.81 -4.74 13.55
C MET A 7 6.49 -5.50 13.45
N LEU A 8 6.04 -5.86 12.23
CA LEU A 8 4.86 -6.70 12.03
C LEU A 8 5.05 -8.12 12.56
N VAL A 9 6.26 -8.66 12.44
CA VAL A 9 6.59 -9.99 12.96
C VAL A 9 6.70 -9.97 14.49
N GLU A 10 7.25 -8.90 15.06
CA GLU A 10 7.53 -8.80 16.49
C GLU A 10 6.34 -8.31 17.33
N ASN A 11 5.38 -7.59 16.74
CA ASN A 11 4.28 -6.95 17.47
C ASN A 11 2.90 -7.38 16.96
N GLU A 12 2.30 -8.35 17.65
CA GLU A 12 0.97 -8.90 17.34
C GLU A 12 -0.14 -7.84 17.33
N ILE A 13 -0.10 -6.86 18.24
CA ILE A 13 -1.12 -5.80 18.32
C ILE A 13 -1.06 -4.94 17.06
N LEU A 14 0.14 -4.55 16.63
CA LEU A 14 0.32 -3.77 15.40
C LEU A 14 -0.10 -4.58 14.17
N ALA A 15 0.24 -5.87 14.13
CA ALA A 15 -0.18 -6.76 13.05
C ALA A 15 -1.71 -6.88 12.97
N GLY A 16 -2.39 -7.05 14.10
CA GLY A 16 -3.86 -7.07 14.16
C GLY A 16 -4.49 -5.78 13.63
N ILE A 17 -3.97 -4.63 14.05
CA ILE A 17 -4.43 -3.32 13.56
C ILE A 17 -4.28 -3.20 12.04
N LEU A 18 -3.14 -3.63 11.49
CA LEU A 18 -2.88 -3.55 10.06
C LEU A 18 -3.78 -4.50 9.25
N ILE A 19 -4.03 -5.71 9.75
CA ILE A 19 -4.99 -6.65 9.14
C ILE A 19 -6.40 -6.04 9.08
N ASP A 20 -6.82 -5.35 10.14
CA ASP A 20 -8.13 -4.70 10.17
C ASP A 20 -8.22 -3.54 9.16
N CYS A 21 -7.16 -2.71 9.09
CA CYS A 21 -7.06 -1.63 8.10
C CYS A 21 -6.99 -2.13 6.66
N ASP A 22 -6.34 -3.27 6.42
CA ASP A 22 -6.27 -3.91 5.10
C ASP A 22 -7.67 -4.32 4.63
N ARG A 23 -8.48 -4.89 5.54
CA ARG A 23 -9.82 -5.43 5.22
C ARG A 23 -10.91 -4.38 5.16
N ASN A 24 -10.91 -3.45 6.12
CA ASN A 24 -11.96 -2.44 6.27
C ASN A 24 -11.36 -1.09 6.66
N PRO A 25 -10.64 -0.43 5.73
CA PRO A 25 -9.98 0.84 6.03
C PRO A 25 -10.97 1.93 6.44
N GLY A 26 -12.24 1.88 5.98
CA GLY A 26 -13.28 2.85 6.36
C GLY A 26 -13.88 2.64 7.75
N GLY A 27 -13.67 1.47 8.37
CA GLY A 27 -14.20 1.13 9.69
C GLY A 27 -13.21 1.28 10.84
N SER A 28 -11.94 1.59 10.57
CA SER A 28 -10.92 1.78 11.59
C SER A 28 -11.17 3.06 12.40
N THR A 29 -10.85 3.03 13.70
CA THR A 29 -10.79 4.26 14.51
C THR A 29 -9.72 5.20 13.98
N GLU A 30 -9.84 6.51 14.22
CA GLU A 30 -8.85 7.50 13.78
C GLU A 30 -7.43 7.15 14.29
N ALA A 31 -7.31 6.74 15.55
CA ALA A 31 -6.02 6.34 16.12
C ALA A 31 -5.41 5.09 15.47
N ASN A 32 -6.24 4.12 15.07
CA ASN A 32 -5.75 2.93 14.37
C ASN A 32 -5.40 3.26 12.92
N TRP A 33 -6.24 4.04 12.24
CA TRP A 33 -5.96 4.50 10.90
C TRP A 33 -4.65 5.29 10.84
N ALA A 34 -4.38 6.18 11.80
CA ALA A 34 -3.12 6.92 11.86
C ALA A 34 -1.89 5.99 11.90
N ARG A 35 -1.97 4.86 12.63
CA ARG A 35 -0.90 3.86 12.66
C ARG A 35 -0.75 3.16 11.31
N CYS A 36 -1.86 2.75 10.72
CA CYS A 36 -1.88 2.08 9.42
C CYS A 36 -1.35 2.99 8.31
N ALA A 37 -1.83 4.23 8.24
CA ALA A 37 -1.41 5.22 7.27
C ALA A 37 0.10 5.49 7.35
N ASN A 38 0.68 5.64 8.55
CA ASN A 38 2.12 5.79 8.72
C ASN A 38 2.89 4.54 8.27
N PHE A 39 2.38 3.35 8.58
CA PHE A 39 3.01 2.11 8.11
C PHE A 39 3.02 2.02 6.58
N TYR A 40 1.86 2.22 5.94
CA TYR A 40 1.75 2.18 4.48
C TYR A 40 2.59 3.28 3.82
N PHE A 41 2.65 4.46 4.42
CA PHE A 41 3.51 5.55 3.95
C PHE A 41 4.98 5.14 3.93
N ILE A 42 5.49 4.51 4.99
CA ILE A 42 6.88 4.03 5.02
C ILE A 42 7.10 2.94 3.96
N HIS A 43 6.13 2.05 3.75
CA HIS A 43 6.20 1.04 2.69
C HIS A 43 6.27 1.67 1.29
N LEU A 44 5.35 2.59 0.97
CA LEU A 44 5.33 3.30 -0.31
C LEU A 44 6.58 4.15 -0.53
N ASN A 45 7.11 4.78 0.52
CA ASN A 45 8.38 5.51 0.45
C ASN A 45 9.54 4.57 0.13
N GLY A 46 9.50 3.34 0.63
CA GLY A 46 10.44 2.31 0.25
C GLY A 46 10.37 1.95 -1.24
N TRP A 47 9.16 1.79 -1.78
CA TRP A 47 8.96 1.53 -3.20
C TRP A 47 9.50 2.68 -4.06
N GLU A 48 9.17 3.93 -3.71
CA GLU A 48 9.70 5.13 -4.37
C GLU A 48 11.22 5.18 -4.36
N TYR A 49 11.83 4.89 -3.21
CA TYR A 49 13.28 4.84 -3.09
C TYR A 49 13.89 3.82 -4.07
N THR A 50 13.34 2.61 -4.13
CA THR A 50 13.82 1.58 -5.08
C THR A 50 13.55 1.93 -6.54
N TYR A 51 12.45 2.64 -6.83
CA TYR A 51 12.14 3.13 -8.17
C TYR A 51 13.22 4.10 -8.66
N TYR A 52 13.65 5.04 -7.82
CA TYR A 52 14.72 5.96 -8.18
C TYR A 52 16.09 5.28 -8.26
N GLN A 53 16.40 4.35 -7.34
CA GLN A 53 17.63 3.56 -7.43
C GLN A 53 17.71 2.78 -8.75
N TYR A 54 16.60 2.24 -9.23
CA TYR A 54 16.52 1.56 -10.52
C TYR A 54 16.76 2.54 -11.69
N ARG A 55 16.10 3.70 -11.67
CA ARG A 55 16.22 4.71 -12.72
C ARG A 55 17.63 5.30 -12.85
N ASP A 56 18.34 5.39 -11.74
CA ASP A 56 19.73 5.85 -11.69
C ASP A 56 20.75 4.71 -11.87
N GLU A 57 20.28 3.51 -12.21
CA GLU A 57 21.10 2.30 -12.42
C GLU A 57 21.95 1.90 -11.18
N ALA A 58 21.57 2.36 -10.00
CA ALA A 58 22.28 2.12 -8.73
C ALA A 58 22.03 0.71 -8.15
N ILE A 59 21.01 0.01 -8.65
CA ILE A 59 20.69 -1.38 -8.28
C ILE A 59 20.55 -2.28 -9.50
N PRO A 60 20.81 -3.59 -9.37
CA PRO A 60 20.55 -4.55 -10.44
C PRO A 60 19.08 -4.58 -10.84
N VAL A 61 18.81 -4.75 -12.14
CA VAL A 61 17.45 -4.85 -12.69
C VAL A 61 16.61 -5.94 -12.00
N GLU A 62 17.22 -7.07 -11.66
CA GLU A 62 16.49 -8.16 -10.97
C GLU A 62 16.12 -7.81 -9.52
N LEU A 63 16.90 -6.95 -8.85
CA LEU A 63 16.54 -6.46 -7.53
C LEU A 63 15.33 -5.51 -7.61
N TRP A 64 15.30 -4.65 -8.63
CA TRP A 64 14.14 -3.82 -8.92
C TRP A 64 12.89 -4.68 -9.17
N ARG A 65 12.94 -5.65 -10.08
CA ARG A 65 11.79 -6.50 -10.41
C ARG A 65 11.19 -7.18 -9.17
N GLY A 66 12.03 -7.76 -8.31
CA GLY A 66 11.54 -8.41 -7.10
C GLY A 66 10.90 -7.44 -6.10
N ALA A 67 11.47 -6.24 -5.94
CA ALA A 67 10.89 -5.21 -5.09
C ALA A 67 9.57 -4.67 -5.67
N ASP A 68 9.56 -4.41 -6.97
CA ASP A 68 8.43 -3.87 -7.71
C ASP A 68 7.22 -4.82 -7.68
N ASP A 69 7.44 -6.11 -8.00
CA ASP A 69 6.41 -7.15 -7.90
C ASP A 69 5.80 -7.25 -6.49
N TYR A 70 6.64 -7.13 -5.45
CA TYR A 70 6.20 -7.17 -4.05
C TYR A 70 5.28 -5.99 -3.71
N TYR A 71 5.69 -4.77 -4.04
CA TYR A 71 4.90 -3.58 -3.77
C TYR A 71 3.63 -3.52 -4.63
N GLU A 72 3.74 -3.83 -5.93
CA GLU A 72 2.60 -3.92 -6.84
C GLU A 72 1.53 -4.87 -6.29
N GLY A 73 1.94 -6.07 -5.84
CA GLY A 73 1.03 -7.05 -5.27
C GLY A 73 0.26 -6.52 -4.06
N MET A 74 0.94 -5.80 -3.16
CA MET A 74 0.29 -5.18 -2.00
C MET A 74 -0.68 -4.07 -2.39
N VAL A 75 -0.25 -3.11 -3.22
CA VAL A 75 -1.09 -1.94 -3.54
C VAL A 75 -2.31 -2.31 -4.39
N SER A 76 -2.19 -3.35 -5.22
CA SER A 76 -3.27 -3.82 -6.09
C SER A 76 -4.33 -4.63 -5.34
N ALA A 77 -3.95 -5.32 -4.26
CA ALA A 77 -4.82 -6.26 -3.56
C ALA A 77 -5.40 -5.72 -2.24
N THR A 78 -4.80 -4.69 -1.64
CA THR A 78 -5.12 -4.29 -0.26
C THR A 78 -5.84 -2.94 -0.18
N PRO A 79 -7.13 -2.89 0.21
CA PRO A 79 -7.92 -1.66 0.31
C PRO A 79 -7.29 -0.53 1.14
N GLY A 80 -6.52 -0.87 2.18
CA GLY A 80 -5.78 0.11 2.99
C GLY A 80 -4.83 0.98 2.16
N TYR A 81 -4.12 0.39 1.19
CA TYR A 81 -3.24 1.15 0.30
C TYR A 81 -4.02 2.08 -0.64
N ALA A 82 -5.21 1.70 -1.09
CA ALA A 82 -6.05 2.60 -1.89
C ALA A 82 -6.46 3.84 -1.09
N ARG A 83 -6.89 3.66 0.17
CA ARG A 83 -7.27 4.79 1.03
C ARG A 83 -6.07 5.69 1.34
N VAL A 84 -4.92 5.12 1.73
CA VAL A 84 -3.75 5.97 2.03
C VAL A 84 -3.26 6.72 0.79
N TRP A 85 -3.39 6.12 -0.40
CA TRP A 85 -3.01 6.77 -1.65
C TRP A 85 -3.93 7.96 -1.96
N GLU A 86 -5.25 7.80 -1.80
CA GLU A 86 -6.22 8.90 -1.91
C GLU A 86 -5.88 10.06 -0.94
N GLU A 87 -5.43 9.75 0.27
CA GLU A 87 -5.14 10.75 1.31
C GLU A 87 -3.74 11.39 1.19
N MET A 88 -2.73 10.64 0.75
CA MET A 88 -1.31 11.00 0.93
C MET A 88 -0.45 10.95 -0.35
N SER A 89 -0.99 10.57 -1.51
CA SER A 89 -0.21 10.48 -2.77
C SER A 89 0.54 11.77 -3.14
N SER A 90 0.03 12.94 -2.73
CA SER A 90 0.68 14.23 -2.96
C SER A 90 2.07 14.37 -2.31
N ALA A 91 2.40 13.55 -1.32
CA ALA A 91 3.69 13.55 -0.63
C ALA A 91 4.82 12.86 -1.43
N PHE A 92 4.48 12.10 -2.48
CA PHE A 92 5.43 11.41 -3.34
C PHE A 92 5.77 12.25 -4.59
N ASP A 93 6.92 12.00 -5.20
CA ASP A 93 7.36 12.74 -6.38
C ASP A 93 6.55 12.37 -7.64
N GLY A 94 6.45 13.32 -8.59
CA GLY A 94 5.57 13.21 -9.76
C GLY A 94 5.77 11.97 -10.63
N PRO A 95 7.01 11.59 -11.00
CA PRO A 95 7.28 10.38 -11.77
C PRO A 95 6.86 9.10 -11.05
N PHE A 96 7.21 8.93 -9.78
CA PHE A 96 6.80 7.77 -9.01
C PHE A 96 5.29 7.75 -8.77
N ARG A 97 4.67 8.89 -8.45
CA ARG A 97 3.21 8.98 -8.29
C ARG A 97 2.48 8.53 -9.55
N SER A 98 2.92 9.01 -10.72
CA SER A 98 2.30 8.64 -12.00
C SER A 98 2.45 7.14 -12.29
N TYR A 99 3.60 6.57 -11.91
CA TYR A 99 3.86 5.14 -12.00
C TYR A 99 2.93 4.33 -11.08
N ALA A 100 2.94 4.61 -9.77
CA ALA A 100 2.18 3.89 -8.76
C ALA A 100 0.65 3.99 -8.95
N GLU A 101 0.15 5.12 -9.46
CA GLU A 101 -1.29 5.32 -9.77
C GLU A 101 -1.84 4.24 -10.71
N GLY A 102 -1.01 3.78 -11.66
CA GLY A 102 -1.36 2.70 -12.59
C GLY A 102 -1.70 1.39 -11.89
N HIS A 103 -1.08 1.12 -10.74
CA HIS A 103 -1.24 -0.10 -9.97
C HIS A 103 -2.32 0.04 -8.88
N VAL A 104 -2.32 1.18 -8.16
CA VAL A 104 -3.34 1.45 -7.12
C VAL A 104 -4.74 1.51 -7.72
N SER A 105 -4.90 2.06 -8.93
CA SER A 105 -6.21 2.15 -9.59
C SER A 105 -6.83 0.78 -9.93
N VAL A 106 -6.05 -0.30 -10.02
CA VAL A 106 -6.57 -1.68 -10.19
C VAL A 106 -7.38 -2.13 -8.96
N ASN A 107 -6.93 -1.76 -7.77
CA ASN A 107 -7.62 -2.02 -6.50
C ASN A 107 -9.04 -1.38 -6.48
N SER A 108 -9.16 -0.17 -7.03
CA SER A 108 -10.45 0.53 -7.13
C SER A 108 -11.48 -0.19 -8.04
N ARG A 109 -11.03 -1.02 -8.99
CA ARG A 109 -11.93 -1.84 -9.81
C ARG A 109 -12.55 -2.99 -9.02
N TYR A 110 -11.83 -3.55 -8.04
CA TYR A 110 -12.36 -4.56 -7.12
C TYR A 110 -13.37 -3.98 -6.11
N ARG A 111 -13.25 -2.69 -5.73
CA ARG A 111 -14.30 -1.98 -4.96
C ARG A 111 -15.66 -1.97 -5.68
N LYS A 112 -15.68 -1.84 -7.02
CA LYS A 112 -16.94 -1.84 -7.79
C LYS A 112 -17.61 -3.22 -7.81
N ALA A 113 -16.83 -4.30 -7.80
CA ALA A 113 -17.37 -5.67 -7.76
C ALA A 113 -17.85 -6.07 -6.35
N ALA A 114 -17.10 -5.71 -5.30
CA ALA A 114 -17.47 -6.03 -3.92
C ALA A 114 -18.68 -5.21 -3.41
N ALA A 115 -18.79 -3.94 -3.80
CA ALA A 115 -19.94 -3.10 -3.45
C ALA A 115 -21.25 -3.55 -4.11
N VAL A 116 -21.17 -4.16 -5.31
CA VAL A 116 -22.34 -4.73 -6.01
C VAL A 116 -22.79 -6.05 -5.38
N GLY A 117 -21.87 -6.85 -4.83
CA GLY A 117 -22.20 -8.10 -4.12
C GLY A 117 -22.86 -7.90 -2.75
N ALA A 118 -22.52 -6.83 -2.04
CA ALA A 118 -23.10 -6.52 -0.72
C ALA A 118 -24.54 -5.96 -0.78
N ALA A 119 -24.96 -5.42 -1.94
CA ALA A 119 -26.32 -4.91 -2.15
C ALA A 119 -27.32 -6.00 -2.58
N ALA A 120 -26.88 -7.26 -2.70
CA ALA A 120 -27.65 -8.38 -3.24
C ALA A 120 -27.87 -9.49 -2.20
N THR A 121 -28.27 -9.13 -0.99
CA THR A 121 -28.87 -10.09 -0.04
C THR A 121 -30.15 -9.46 0.53
N PRO A 122 -31.33 -10.03 0.28
CA PRO A 122 -32.60 -9.55 0.83
C PRO A 122 -32.73 -9.76 2.34
#